data_AF-A0A3D4WX00-F1
#
_entry.id   AF-A0A3D4WX00-F1
#
_cell.length_a   1.000
_cell.length_b   1.000
_cell.length_c   1.000
_cell.angle_alpha   90.00
_cell.angle_beta   90.00
_cell.angle_gamma   90.00
#
_symmetry.space_group_name_H-M   'P 1'
#
loop_
_entity.id
_entity.type
_entity.pdbx_description
1 polymer ?
#
loop_
_entity_poly.entity_id
_entity_poly.type
_entity_poly.pdbx_seq_one_letter_code
_entity_poly.pdbx_strand_id
1 'polypeptide(L)'
;MLHAKKPSIWKNHYEISVDGRQVTSWDPSWWKSGGTFRLAGRLYEVSGNVWGTKYTMATEGGTVVASADRVGRKRWTVTADGKTYEFRRASMFRYEEELHVDGRRIGSVKRPSMWSSDTVVDLPGLPVQTQIFVLGVVLTKWASAAAASTASHSSFTG
;
A
#
# COMPACT_ATOMS: atom_id res chain seq x y z
N MET A 1 -10.38 -10.63 5.31
CA MET A 1 -10.17 -9.91 4.03
C MET A 1 -10.28 -8.41 4.30
N LEU A 2 -9.34 -7.59 3.81
CA LEU A 2 -9.32 -6.14 4.08
C LEU A 2 -9.85 -5.38 2.86
N HIS A 3 -10.73 -4.42 3.11
CA HIS A 3 -11.35 -3.54 2.13
C HIS A 3 -10.98 -2.10 2.45
N ALA A 4 -10.53 -1.37 1.44
CA ALA A 4 -10.41 0.09 1.52
C ALA A 4 -11.45 0.72 0.62
N LYS A 5 -12.23 1.68 1.13
CA LYS A 5 -13.21 2.46 0.35
C LYS A 5 -12.89 3.94 0.48
N LYS A 6 -13.11 4.73 -0.58
CA LYS A 6 -13.05 6.19 -0.49
C LYS A 6 -14.49 6.72 -0.34
N PRO A 7 -14.88 7.26 0.82
CA PRO A 7 -16.26 7.71 1.07
C PRO A 7 -16.63 8.96 0.25
N SER A 8 -15.66 9.70 -0.29
CA SER A 8 -15.91 10.88 -1.12
C SER A 8 -14.85 11.06 -2.20
N ILE A 9 -15.28 11.37 -3.43
CA ILE A 9 -14.39 11.59 -4.58
C ILE A 9 -13.47 12.81 -4.34
N TRP A 10 -13.95 13.79 -3.56
CA TRP A 10 -13.29 15.08 -3.28
C TRP A 10 -12.24 15.05 -2.16
N LYS A 11 -12.31 14.11 -1.22
CA LYS A 11 -11.32 13.98 -0.13
C LYS A 11 -10.45 12.78 -0.39
N ASN A 12 -9.14 12.94 -0.48
CA ASN A 12 -8.19 11.81 -0.55
C ASN A 12 -8.13 11.12 0.82
N HIS A 13 -9.20 10.45 1.20
CA HIS A 13 -9.30 9.73 2.47
C HIS A 13 -9.89 8.35 2.19
N TYR A 14 -9.26 7.28 2.69
CA TYR A 14 -9.79 5.93 2.60
C TYR A 14 -10.21 5.44 3.97
N GLU A 15 -11.39 4.82 4.04
CA GLU A 15 -11.80 4.04 5.19
C GLU A 15 -11.34 2.60 4.98
N ILE A 16 -10.56 2.10 5.92
CA ILE A 16 -10.10 0.72 5.91
C ILE A 16 -11.01 -0.09 6.82
N SER A 17 -11.59 -1.14 6.25
CA SER A 17 -12.42 -2.11 6.95
C SER A 17 -11.80 -3.51 6.86
N VAL A 18 -11.86 -4.26 7.95
CA VAL A 18 -11.52 -5.68 7.98
C VAL A 18 -12.81 -6.43 8.25
N ASP A 19 -13.16 -7.36 7.35
CA ASP A 19 -14.39 -8.16 7.43
C ASP A 19 -15.66 -7.32 7.69
N GLY A 20 -15.74 -6.16 7.02
CA GLY A 20 -16.87 -5.23 7.10
C GLY A 20 -16.86 -4.26 8.28
N ARG A 21 -15.90 -4.37 9.22
CA ARG A 21 -15.75 -3.44 10.34
C ARG A 21 -14.67 -2.42 10.04
N GLN A 22 -15.00 -1.13 10.10
CA GLN A 22 -14.01 -0.06 9.97
C GLN A 22 -12.97 -0.17 11.10
N VAL A 23 -11.70 -0.30 10.72
CA VAL A 23 -10.58 -0.45 11.65
C VAL A 23 -9.74 0.82 11.74
N THR A 24 -9.62 1.57 10.65
CA THR A 24 -8.90 2.84 10.63
C THR A 24 -9.32 3.67 9.42
N SER A 25 -8.80 4.88 9.36
CA SER A 25 -8.94 5.79 8.25
C SER A 25 -7.57 6.23 7.74
N TRP A 26 -7.48 6.62 6.48
CA TRP A 26 -6.24 6.72 5.71
C TRP A 26 -6.22 8.03 4.93
N ASP A 27 -5.21 8.88 5.09
CA ASP A 27 -4.95 9.99 4.15
C ASP A 27 -3.63 9.75 3.35
N PRO A 28 -3.69 9.58 2.01
CA PRO A 28 -2.50 9.35 1.17
C PRO A 28 -1.57 10.55 1.12
N SER A 29 -2.04 11.76 1.42
CA SER A 29 -1.19 12.96 1.46
C SER A 29 -0.11 12.84 2.55
N TRP A 30 -0.40 12.14 3.65
CA TRP A 30 0.57 11.84 4.68
C TRP A 30 1.66 10.89 4.13
N TRP A 31 1.28 9.87 3.38
CA TRP A 31 2.23 8.81 2.97
C TRP A 31 3.32 9.18 1.96
N LYS A 32 3.25 10.30 1.25
CA LYS A 32 4.36 10.72 0.36
C LYS A 32 5.66 11.00 1.14
N SER A 33 5.53 11.43 2.39
CA SER A 33 6.64 11.68 3.33
C SER A 33 6.62 10.74 4.54
N GLY A 34 5.49 10.07 4.80
CA GLY A 34 5.24 9.28 6.00
C GLY A 34 3.98 9.75 6.73
N GLY A 35 3.28 8.85 7.40
CA GLY A 35 2.03 9.17 8.09
C GLY A 35 1.77 8.25 9.26
N THR A 36 0.73 8.54 10.04
CA THR A 36 0.35 7.71 11.17
C THR A 36 -1.02 7.09 10.97
N PHE A 37 -1.25 5.94 11.60
CA PHE A 37 -2.58 5.35 11.70
C PHE A 37 -2.76 4.66 13.05
N ARG A 38 -4.02 4.50 13.48
CA ARG A 38 -4.36 3.76 14.69
C ARG A 38 -5.01 2.44 14.35
N LEU A 39 -4.60 1.37 15.01
CA LEU A 39 -5.25 0.07 14.92
C LEU A 39 -5.43 -0.49 16.34
N ALA A 40 -6.68 -0.81 16.70
CA ALA A 40 -7.02 -1.30 18.03
C ALA A 40 -6.41 -0.44 19.18
N GLY A 41 -6.47 0.88 19.02
CA GLY A 41 -5.92 1.85 19.99
C GLY A 41 -4.41 2.10 19.90
N ARG A 42 -3.65 1.27 19.17
CA ARG A 42 -2.19 1.44 19.01
C ARG A 42 -1.87 2.38 17.85
N LEU A 43 -0.99 3.35 18.11
CA LEU A 43 -0.46 4.23 17.08
C LEU A 43 0.70 3.56 16.34
N TYR A 44 0.63 3.61 15.02
CA TYR A 44 1.68 3.20 14.12
C TYR A 44 2.13 4.40 13.30
N GLU A 45 3.43 4.57 13.17
CA GLU A 45 4.05 5.57 12.33
C GLU A 45 4.66 4.90 11.11
N VAL A 46 4.42 5.48 9.94
CA VAL A 46 4.97 5.06 8.67
C VAL A 46 5.88 6.15 8.16
N SER A 47 7.07 5.79 7.73
CA SER A 47 8.04 6.71 7.17
C SER A 47 8.51 6.20 5.81
N GLY A 48 8.65 7.09 4.84
CA GLY A 48 9.19 6.77 3.51
C GLY A 48 10.51 7.48 3.28
N ASN A 49 11.37 6.92 2.45
CA ASN A 49 12.50 7.69 1.93
C ASN A 49 12.03 8.66 0.83
N VAL A 50 12.84 9.68 0.55
CA VAL A 50 12.53 10.74 -0.43
C VAL A 50 12.21 10.17 -1.83
N TRP A 51 12.82 9.04 -2.18
CA TRP A 51 12.62 8.40 -3.48
C TRP A 51 11.42 7.45 -3.55
N GLY A 52 10.69 7.22 -2.45
CA GLY A 52 9.56 6.30 -2.40
C GLY A 52 9.92 4.85 -2.73
N THR A 53 11.17 4.45 -2.51
CA THR A 53 11.68 3.09 -2.78
C THR A 53 11.78 2.24 -1.52
N LYS A 54 11.75 2.89 -0.34
CA LYS A 54 11.77 2.23 0.97
C LYS A 54 10.74 2.88 1.89
N TYR A 55 10.01 2.04 2.62
CA TYR A 55 9.09 2.47 3.67
C TYR A 55 9.32 1.64 4.93
N THR A 56 9.09 2.22 6.09
CA THR A 56 9.13 1.54 7.38
C THR A 56 7.87 1.85 8.15
N MET A 57 7.40 0.90 8.95
CA MET A 57 6.34 1.08 9.92
C MET A 57 6.89 0.78 11.31
N ALA A 58 6.72 1.72 12.22
CA ALA A 58 7.11 1.62 13.61
C ALA A 58 5.90 1.76 14.55
N THR A 59 6.01 1.20 15.75
CA THR A 59 5.08 1.47 16.85
C THR A 59 5.35 2.85 17.44
N GLU A 60 4.45 3.35 18.29
CA GLU A 60 4.64 4.59 19.07
C GLU A 60 5.99 4.68 19.82
N GLY A 61 6.52 3.54 20.29
CA GLY A 61 7.85 3.48 20.91
C GLY A 61 9.05 3.51 19.95
N GLY A 62 8.83 3.76 18.65
CA GLY A 62 9.87 3.79 17.61
C GLY A 62 10.35 2.42 17.12
N THR A 63 9.85 1.31 17.68
CA THR A 63 10.22 -0.04 17.22
C THR A 63 9.67 -0.31 15.83
N VAL A 64 10.56 -0.55 14.86
CA VAL A 64 10.19 -0.95 13.50
C VAL A 64 9.60 -2.36 13.51
N VAL A 65 8.36 -2.47 13.06
CA VAL A 65 7.58 -3.72 13.01
C VAL A 65 7.35 -4.21 11.58
N ALA A 66 7.52 -3.34 10.58
CA ALA A 66 7.57 -3.73 9.18
C ALA A 66 8.46 -2.82 8.34
N SER A 67 9.05 -3.35 7.27
CA SER A 67 9.72 -2.56 6.23
C SER A 67 9.30 -3.01 4.85
N ALA A 68 9.24 -2.09 3.90
CA ALA A 68 9.08 -2.38 2.49
C ALA A 68 10.29 -1.86 1.72
N ASP A 69 10.85 -2.67 0.83
CA ASP A 69 12.09 -2.38 0.12
C ASP A 69 11.93 -2.61 -1.38
N ARG A 70 12.67 -1.81 -2.17
CA ARG A 70 12.64 -1.81 -3.65
C ARG A 70 11.24 -1.51 -4.22
N VAL A 71 10.45 -0.73 -3.50
CA VAL A 71 9.12 -0.29 -3.93
C VAL A 71 9.23 0.43 -5.28
N GLY A 72 8.24 0.19 -6.16
CA GLY A 72 8.23 0.69 -7.54
C GLY A 72 8.89 -0.23 -8.57
N ARG A 73 9.67 -1.22 -8.16
CA ARG A 73 10.21 -2.24 -9.07
C ARG A 73 9.16 -3.31 -9.41
N LYS A 74 9.44 -4.14 -10.43
CA LYS A 74 8.61 -5.30 -10.81
C LYS A 74 8.47 -6.32 -9.67
N ARG A 75 9.52 -6.43 -8.86
CA ARG A 75 9.57 -7.21 -7.62
C ARG A 75 10.00 -6.32 -6.47
N TRP A 76 9.31 -6.39 -5.36
CA TRP A 76 9.61 -5.64 -4.14
C TRP A 76 9.27 -6.52 -2.94
N THR A 77 9.74 -6.17 -1.75
CA THR A 77 9.63 -7.05 -0.58
C THR A 77 9.06 -6.31 0.61
N VAL A 78 8.41 -7.05 1.49
CA VAL A 78 7.97 -6.58 2.81
C VAL A 78 8.55 -7.50 3.87
N THR A 79 9.24 -6.95 4.84
CA THR A 79 9.74 -7.70 5.99
C THR A 79 8.88 -7.35 7.19
N ALA A 80 8.30 -8.35 7.86
CA ALA A 80 7.52 -8.19 9.09
C ALA A 80 7.59 -9.48 9.92
N ASP A 81 7.60 -9.36 11.25
CA ASP A 81 7.70 -10.50 12.19
C ASP A 81 8.84 -11.48 11.84
N GLY A 82 9.99 -10.95 11.41
CA GLY A 82 11.15 -11.74 11.00
C GLY A 82 11.00 -12.51 9.68
N LYS A 83 9.90 -12.34 8.94
CA LYS A 83 9.65 -12.97 7.64
C LYS A 83 9.71 -11.95 6.53
N THR A 84 10.27 -12.37 5.39
CA THR A 84 10.29 -11.56 4.16
C THR A 84 9.29 -12.11 3.16
N TYR A 85 8.41 -11.24 2.71
CA TYR A 85 7.34 -11.52 1.78
C TYR A 85 7.64 -10.86 0.44
N GLU A 86 7.60 -11.61 -0.66
CA GLU A 86 7.87 -11.07 -1.99
C GLU A 86 6.56 -10.63 -2.66
N PHE A 87 6.57 -9.42 -3.21
CA PHE A 87 5.48 -8.91 -4.03
C PHE A 87 5.90 -8.82 -5.49
N ARG A 88 5.00 -9.23 -6.37
CA ARG A 88 5.17 -9.20 -7.82
C ARG A 88 4.02 -8.45 -8.47
N ARG A 89 4.33 -7.55 -9.38
CA ARG A 89 3.30 -6.94 -10.22
C ARG A 89 2.75 -7.98 -11.20
N ALA A 90 1.43 -8.22 -11.16
CA ALA A 90 0.78 -9.20 -12.04
C ALA A 90 0.80 -8.76 -13.51
N SER A 91 0.56 -7.47 -13.77
CA SER A 91 0.53 -6.91 -15.12
C SER A 91 0.83 -5.41 -15.13
N MET A 92 1.39 -4.93 -16.25
CA MET A 92 1.60 -3.50 -16.51
C MET A 92 0.27 -2.72 -16.64
N PHE A 93 -0.82 -3.41 -17.00
CA PHE A 93 -2.13 -2.78 -17.24
C PHE A 93 -3.13 -2.94 -16.09
N ARG A 94 -2.90 -3.88 -15.16
CA ARG A 94 -3.79 -4.08 -14.00
C ARG A 94 -3.16 -3.55 -12.72
N TYR A 95 -3.98 -2.89 -11.91
CA TYR A 95 -3.66 -2.48 -10.54
C TYR A 95 -3.75 -3.71 -9.62
N GLU A 96 -2.83 -4.65 -9.80
CA GLU A 96 -2.76 -5.90 -9.05
C GLU A 96 -1.31 -6.24 -8.69
N GLU A 97 -1.07 -6.43 -7.39
CA GLU A 97 0.19 -6.89 -6.82
C GLU A 97 -0.06 -8.23 -6.13
N GLU A 98 0.70 -9.25 -6.51
CA GLU A 98 0.60 -10.60 -5.96
C GLU A 98 1.60 -10.79 -4.84
N LEU A 99 1.16 -11.44 -3.77
CA LEU A 99 2.02 -11.90 -2.68
C LEU A 99 2.51 -13.31 -2.98
N HIS A 100 3.82 -13.50 -2.95
CA HIS A 100 4.50 -14.76 -3.21
C HIS A 100 5.32 -15.19 -2.00
N VAL A 101 5.22 -16.46 -1.64
CA VAL A 101 6.06 -17.15 -0.64
C VAL A 101 6.56 -18.44 -1.30
N ASP A 102 7.87 -18.70 -1.22
CA ASP A 102 8.52 -19.85 -1.86
C ASP A 102 8.17 -20.00 -3.35
N GLY A 103 8.02 -18.87 -4.05
CA GLY A 103 7.70 -18.82 -5.48
C GLY A 103 6.22 -19.09 -5.82
N ARG A 104 5.37 -19.34 -4.83
CA ARG A 104 3.93 -19.57 -5.01
C ARG A 104 3.12 -18.34 -4.63
N ARG A 105 2.14 -17.97 -5.48
CA ARG A 105 1.14 -16.95 -5.14
C ARG A 105 0.29 -17.43 -3.96
N ILE A 106 0.26 -16.65 -2.89
CA ILE A 106 -0.57 -16.92 -1.70
C ILE A 106 -1.60 -15.82 -1.44
N GLY A 107 -1.49 -14.65 -2.08
CA GLY A 107 -2.41 -13.54 -1.86
C GLY A 107 -2.29 -12.47 -2.95
N SER A 108 -3.06 -11.40 -2.81
CA SER A 108 -2.98 -10.24 -3.70
C SER A 108 -3.59 -8.97 -3.11
N VAL A 109 -3.08 -7.83 -3.56
CA VAL A 109 -3.72 -6.52 -3.46
C VAL A 109 -4.19 -6.13 -4.84
N LYS A 110 -5.49 -5.92 -5.01
CA LYS A 110 -6.08 -5.55 -6.31
C LYS A 110 -7.09 -4.42 -6.20
N ARG A 111 -7.08 -3.56 -7.21
CA ARG A 111 -8.16 -2.62 -7.46
C ARG A 111 -9.12 -3.22 -8.50
N PRO A 112 -10.41 -3.41 -8.18
CA PRO A 112 -11.36 -4.06 -9.08
C PRO A 112 -11.66 -3.23 -10.33
N SER A 113 -11.51 -1.89 -10.28
CA SER A 113 -11.53 -1.06 -11.49
C SER A 113 -10.66 0.20 -11.34
N MET A 114 -10.23 0.77 -12.47
CA MET A 114 -9.45 2.02 -12.50
C MET A 114 -10.19 3.20 -11.86
N TRP A 115 -11.52 3.19 -11.94
CA TRP A 115 -12.39 4.25 -11.44
C TRP A 115 -12.93 3.99 -10.03
N SER A 116 -12.89 2.74 -9.57
CA SER A 116 -13.32 2.41 -8.22
C SER A 116 -12.24 2.79 -7.22
N SER A 117 -12.68 3.44 -6.15
CA SER A 117 -11.88 3.66 -4.96
C SER A 117 -11.74 2.40 -4.11
N ASP A 118 -12.50 1.34 -4.40
CA ASP A 118 -12.43 0.08 -3.67
C ASP A 118 -11.07 -0.59 -3.92
N THR A 119 -10.37 -0.95 -2.86
CA THR A 119 -9.17 -1.80 -2.96
C THR A 119 -9.37 -3.02 -2.10
N VAL A 120 -9.19 -4.20 -2.69
CA VAL A 120 -9.32 -5.48 -2.01
C VAL A 120 -7.93 -6.00 -1.70
N VAL A 121 -7.69 -6.27 -0.42
CA VAL A 121 -6.44 -6.76 0.13
C VAL A 121 -6.70 -8.13 0.74
N ASP A 122 -6.10 -9.14 0.13
CA ASP A 122 -6.15 -10.52 0.60
C ASP A 122 -4.72 -11.03 0.73
N LEU A 123 -4.17 -10.94 1.94
CA LEU A 123 -2.79 -11.26 2.26
C LEU A 123 -2.77 -12.25 3.42
N PRO A 124 -3.14 -13.52 3.18
CA PRO A 124 -3.20 -14.51 4.23
C PRO A 124 -1.82 -14.72 4.85
N GLY A 125 -1.79 -14.90 6.17
CA GLY A 125 -0.57 -15.06 6.94
C GLY A 125 0.12 -13.75 7.34
N LEU A 126 -0.31 -12.59 6.83
CA LEU A 126 0.17 -11.30 7.31
C LEU A 126 -0.74 -10.76 8.43
N PRO A 127 -0.17 -10.22 9.52
CA PRO A 127 -0.95 -9.50 10.53
C PRO A 127 -1.68 -8.29 9.93
N VAL A 128 -2.82 -7.91 10.52
CA VAL A 128 -3.68 -6.82 10.02
C VAL A 128 -2.92 -5.50 9.88
N GLN A 129 -2.07 -5.12 10.84
CA GLN A 129 -1.25 -3.91 10.73
C GLN A 129 -0.33 -3.93 9.51
N THR A 130 0.25 -5.10 9.20
CA THR A 130 1.12 -5.29 8.04
C THR A 130 0.30 -5.23 6.75
N GLN A 131 -0.94 -5.74 6.74
CA GLN A 131 -1.83 -5.60 5.57
C GLN A 131 -2.18 -4.13 5.30
N ILE A 132 -2.46 -3.35 6.35
CA ILE A 132 -2.68 -1.89 6.25
C ILE A 132 -1.44 -1.20 5.69
N PHE A 133 -0.26 -1.53 6.21
CA PHE A 133 1.00 -1.01 5.68
C PHE A 133 1.20 -1.37 4.19
N VAL A 134 0.99 -2.64 3.80
CA VAL A 134 1.12 -3.06 2.40
C VAL A 134 0.17 -2.30 1.49
N LEU A 135 -1.10 -2.16 1.88
CA LEU A 135 -2.10 -1.44 1.11
C LEU A 135 -1.60 -0.05 0.72
N GLY A 136 -1.00 0.67 1.65
CA GLY A 136 -0.53 2.01 1.36
C GLY A 136 0.67 2.09 0.47
N VAL A 137 1.59 1.15 0.64
CA VAL A 137 2.81 1.11 -0.18
C VAL A 137 2.37 0.92 -1.63
N VAL A 138 1.37 0.06 -1.83
CA VAL A 138 0.74 -0.19 -3.12
C VAL A 138 -0.02 1.03 -3.64
N LEU A 139 -0.85 1.69 -2.83
CA LEU A 139 -1.57 2.90 -3.25
C LEU A 139 -0.62 4.04 -3.65
N THR A 140 0.45 4.27 -2.89
CA THR A 140 1.48 5.27 -3.20
C THR A 140 2.24 4.91 -4.46
N LYS A 141 2.62 3.63 -4.63
CA LYS A 141 3.23 3.12 -5.87
C LYS A 141 2.35 3.38 -7.09
N TRP A 142 1.04 3.12 -6.98
CA TRP A 142 0.09 3.36 -8.07
C TRP A 142 -0.10 4.85 -8.38
N ALA A 143 -0.16 5.71 -7.36
CA ALA A 143 -0.25 7.15 -7.54
C ALA A 143 1.00 7.73 -8.24
N SER A 144 2.19 7.28 -7.87
CA SER A 144 3.44 7.68 -8.53
C SER A 144 3.52 7.21 -9.98
N ALA A 145 3.05 6.00 -10.28
CA ALA A 145 2.99 5.50 -11.66
C ALA A 145 2.04 6.34 -12.53
N ALA A 146 0.87 6.72 -12.01
CA ALA A 146 -0.10 7.54 -12.73
C ALA A 146 0.46 8.94 -13.05
N ALA A 147 1.17 9.57 -12.11
CA ALA A 147 1.80 10.88 -12.32
C ALA A 147 2.87 10.84 -13.42
N ALA A 148 3.68 9.78 -13.48
CA ALA A 148 4.70 9.60 -14.52
C ALA A 148 4.09 9.43 -15.92
N SER A 149 2.96 8.71 -16.05
CA SER A 149 2.25 8.59 -17.33
C SER A 149 1.66 9.91 -17.83
N THR A 150 1.20 10.79 -16.94
CA THR A 150 0.69 12.12 -17.32
C THR A 150 1.82 13.06 -17.77
N ALA A 151 2.97 13.04 -17.07
CA ALA A 151 4.14 13.82 -17.46
C ALA A 151 4.70 13.43 -18.84
N SER A 152 4.46 12.19 -19.28
CA SER A 152 4.89 11.68 -20.59
C SER A 152 4.01 12.15 -21.75
N HIS A 153 2.84 12.75 -21.48
CA HIS A 153 1.93 13.29 -22.50
C HIS A 153 2.04 14.81 -22.70
N SER A 154 2.73 15.52 -21.82
CA SER A 154 2.87 16.98 -21.89
C SER A 154 4.09 17.48 -22.68
N SER A 155 4.77 16.60 -23.42
CA SER A 155 5.95 16.93 -24.21
C SER A 155 5.65 16.98 -25.72
N PHE A 156 4.61 17.69 -26.15
CA PHE A 156 4.48 18.09 -27.56
C PHE A 156 3.56 19.32 -27.73
N THR A 157 4.20 20.49 -27.70
CA THR A 157 3.79 21.76 -28.32
C THR A 157 5.07 22.59 -28.19
N GLY A 158 5.86 22.80 -29.24
CA GLY A 158 5.49 23.43 -30.50
C GLY A 158 6.23 24.76 -30.52
#